data_AF-R0BTB8-F1
#
_entry.id   AF-R0BTB8-F1
#
_cell.length_a   1.000
_cell.length_b   1.000
_cell.length_c   1.000
_cell.angle_alpha   90.00
_cell.angle_beta   90.00
_cell.angle_gamma   90.00
#
_symmetry.space_group_name_H-M   'P 1'
#
loop_
_entity.id
_entity.type
_entity.pdbx_description
1 polymer ?
#
loop_
_entity_poly.entity_id
_entity_poly.type
_entity_poly.pdbx_seq_one_letter_code
_entity_poly.pdbx_strand_id
1 'polypeptide(L)'
;MFDIMKAVRETAAARSAVTRARRPRPELIRLRVEIERTKCAIEAARNHFEQAVDPTLIDCYIYELNAAQLRYQFLLRKFKSQED
;
A
#
# COMPACT_ATOMS: atom_id res chain seq x y z
N MET A 1 48.15 12.16 -17.29
CA MET A 1 46.97 13.06 -17.29
C MET A 1 45.64 12.34 -17.51
N PHE A 2 45.62 11.04 -17.85
CA PHE A 2 44.40 10.30 -18.22
C PHE A 2 43.75 9.49 -17.06
N ASP A 3 44.41 9.33 -15.92
CA ASP A 3 43.94 8.42 -14.86
C ASP A 3 42.90 9.03 -13.91
N ILE A 4 42.94 10.35 -13.70
CA ILE A 4 42.01 11.05 -12.79
C ILE A 4 40.58 11.04 -13.34
N MET A 5 40.41 11.10 -14.66
CA MET A 5 39.09 11.08 -15.30
C MET A 5 38.40 9.70 -15.23
N LYS A 6 39.16 8.60 -15.14
CA LYS A 6 38.60 7.25 -15.02
C LYS A 6 37.98 7.03 -13.63
N ALA A 7 38.69 7.45 -12.58
CA ALA A 7 38.24 7.33 -11.19
C ALA A 7 36.97 8.16 -10.89
N VAL A 8 36.85 9.35 -11.49
CA VAL A 8 35.64 10.20 -11.37
C VAL A 8 34.42 9.55 -12.06
N ARG A 9 34.64 8.84 -13.17
CA ARG A 9 33.56 8.17 -13.93
C ARG A 9 33.03 6.93 -13.21
N GLU A 10 33.91 6.14 -12.58
CA GLU A 10 33.54 5.00 -11.74
C GLU A 10 32.77 5.43 -10.49
N THR A 11 33.18 6.52 -9.83
CA THR A 11 32.48 7.05 -8.65
C THR A 11 31.14 7.71 -8.98
N ALA A 12 30.98 8.33 -10.16
CA ALA A 12 29.70 8.84 -10.64
C ALA A 12 28.71 7.72 -11.02
N ALA A 13 29.21 6.64 -11.67
CA ALA A 13 28.41 5.46 -11.98
C ALA A 13 27.97 4.71 -10.71
N ALA A 14 28.84 4.62 -9.70
CA ALA A 14 28.51 4.04 -8.40
C ALA A 14 27.45 4.86 -7.64
N ARG A 15 27.53 6.20 -7.64
CA ARG A 15 26.49 7.09 -7.05
C ARG A 15 25.15 6.99 -7.79
N SER A 16 25.17 6.79 -9.10
CA SER A 16 23.96 6.56 -9.92
C SER A 16 23.36 5.17 -9.70
N ALA A 17 24.19 4.15 -9.45
CA ALA A 17 23.75 2.82 -9.07
C ALA A 17 23.14 2.77 -7.65
N VAL A 18 23.71 3.53 -6.70
CA VAL A 18 23.18 3.68 -5.33
C VAL A 18 21.84 4.42 -5.30
N THR A 19 21.61 5.39 -6.19
CA THR A 19 20.29 6.07 -6.33
C THR A 19 19.27 5.30 -7.18
N ARG A 20 19.69 4.26 -7.90
CA ARG A 20 18.79 3.27 -8.50
C ARG A 20 18.24 2.26 -7.50
N ALA A 21 18.76 2.24 -6.27
CA ALA A 21 18.21 1.44 -5.18
C ALA A 21 16.81 1.97 -4.80
N ARG A 22 15.78 1.30 -5.32
CA ARG A 22 14.34 1.46 -5.01
C ARG A 22 13.80 2.87 -5.25
N ARG A 23 13.73 3.28 -6.53
CA ARG A 23 12.65 4.22 -6.91
C ARG A 23 11.33 3.61 -6.43
N PRO A 24 10.49 4.35 -5.67
CA PRO A 24 9.24 3.78 -5.19
C PRO A 24 8.36 3.46 -6.40
N ARG A 25 7.98 2.18 -6.53
CA ARG A 25 7.10 1.74 -7.62
C ARG A 25 5.76 2.49 -7.45
N PRO A 26 5.32 3.33 -8.41
CA PRO A 26 4.09 4.12 -8.26
C PRO A 26 2.87 3.26 -7.96
N GLU A 27 2.84 2.03 -8.46
CA GLU A 27 1.79 1.05 -8.20
C GLU A 27 1.74 0.61 -6.73
N LEU A 28 2.88 0.35 -6.11
CA LEU A 28 2.97 0.02 -4.68
C LEU A 28 2.50 1.17 -3.79
N ILE A 29 2.80 2.42 -4.18
CA ILE A 29 2.28 3.60 -3.47
C ILE A 29 0.76 3.64 -3.55
N ARG A 30 0.19 3.49 -4.75
CA ARG A 30 -1.27 3.46 -4.95
C ARG A 30 -1.92 2.34 -4.15
N LEU A 31 -1.31 1.17 -4.14
CA LEU A 31 -1.81 0.01 -3.40
C LEU A 31 -1.77 0.24 -1.87
N ARG A 32 -0.72 0.86 -1.33
CA ARG A 32 -0.68 1.27 0.09
C ARG A 32 -1.78 2.27 0.43
N VAL A 33 -2.02 3.26 -0.43
CA VAL A 33 -3.10 4.23 -0.24
C VAL A 33 -4.46 3.52 -0.24
N GLU A 34 -4.66 2.55 -1.12
CA GLU A 34 -5.91 1.79 -1.19
C GLU A 34 -6.12 0.90 0.05
N ILE A 35 -5.06 0.27 0.55
CA ILE A 35 -5.07 -0.49 1.81
C ILE A 35 -5.50 0.41 2.97
N GLU A 36 -4.89 1.58 3.10
CA GLU A 36 -5.21 2.50 4.20
C GLU A 36 -6.66 3.01 4.10
N ARG A 37 -7.11 3.37 2.91
CA ARG A 37 -8.52 3.76 2.68
C ARG A 37 -9.49 2.65 3.06
N THR A 38 -9.16 1.39 2.72
CA THR A 38 -9.99 0.24 3.06
C THR A 38 -10.02 0.02 4.57
N LYS A 39 -8.88 0.21 5.26
CA LYS A 39 -8.81 0.14 6.72
C LYS A 39 -9.68 1.22 7.38
N CYS A 40 -9.61 2.47 6.93
CA CYS A 40 -10.48 3.53 7.43
C CYS A 40 -11.97 3.23 7.19
N ALA A 41 -12.32 2.64 6.05
CA ALA A 41 -13.70 2.24 5.76
C ALA A 41 -14.19 1.14 6.72
N ILE A 42 -13.35 0.15 7.03
CA ILE A 42 -13.65 -0.88 8.04
C ILE A 42 -13.87 -0.25 9.41
N GLU A 43 -13.01 0.70 9.81
CA GLU A 43 -13.16 1.41 11.09
C GLU A 43 -14.44 2.23 11.15
N ALA A 44 -14.79 2.95 10.08
CA ALA A 44 -16.03 3.70 10.00
C ALA A 44 -17.27 2.80 10.08
N ALA A 45 -17.32 1.74 9.26
CA ALA A 45 -18.43 0.79 9.27
C ALA A 45 -18.58 0.09 10.63
N ARG A 46 -17.46 -0.24 11.30
CA ARG A 46 -17.48 -0.81 12.66
C ARG A 46 -18.03 0.18 13.68
N ASN A 47 -17.60 1.44 13.64
CA ASN A 47 -18.11 2.47 14.54
C ASN A 47 -19.61 2.70 14.36
N HIS A 48 -20.13 2.63 13.12
CA HIS A 48 -21.55 2.71 12.85
C HIS A 48 -22.31 1.45 13.30
N PHE A 49 -21.74 0.27 13.10
CA PHE A 49 -22.29 -1.00 13.58
C PHE A 49 -22.48 -1.00 15.10
N GLU A 50 -21.49 -0.52 15.85
CA GLU A 50 -21.54 -0.44 17.32
C GLU A 50 -22.69 0.45 17.84
N GLN A 51 -23.12 1.43 17.04
CA GLN A 51 -24.20 2.36 17.38
C GLN A 51 -25.56 1.94 16.78
N ALA A 52 -25.57 0.94 15.91
CA ALA A 52 -26.77 0.51 15.20
C ALA A 52 -27.70 -0.26 16.15
N VAL A 53 -28.94 0.18 16.25
CA VAL A 53 -30.02 -0.49 16.99
C VAL A 53 -31.10 -1.06 16.09
N ASP A 54 -31.18 -0.57 14.85
CA ASP A 54 -32.12 -1.08 13.86
C ASP A 54 -31.63 -2.43 13.30
N PRO A 55 -32.42 -3.51 13.36
CA PRO A 55 -32.03 -4.83 12.88
C PRO A 55 -31.62 -4.86 11.40
N THR A 56 -32.26 -4.06 10.55
CA THR A 56 -31.94 -4.00 9.11
C THR A 56 -30.58 -3.34 8.91
N LEU A 57 -30.29 -2.25 9.63
CA LEU A 57 -28.98 -1.59 9.58
C LEU A 57 -27.88 -2.48 10.14
N ILE A 58 -28.14 -3.25 11.19
CA ILE A 58 -27.21 -4.25 11.74
C ILE A 58 -26.80 -5.24 10.63
N ASP A 59 -27.78 -5.81 9.92
CA ASP A 59 -27.50 -6.72 8.80
C ASP A 59 -26.71 -6.02 7.68
N CYS A 60 -27.11 -4.80 7.29
CA CYS A 60 -26.39 -4.02 6.28
C CYS A 60 -24.91 -3.83 6.64
N TYR A 61 -24.62 -3.45 7.89
CA TYR A 61 -23.26 -3.23 8.36
C TYR A 61 -22.46 -4.54 8.47
N ILE A 62 -23.09 -5.68 8.77
CA ILE A 62 -22.43 -7.00 8.72
C ILE A 62 -21.94 -7.29 7.29
N TYR A 63 -22.80 -7.08 6.29
CA TYR A 63 -22.42 -7.28 4.89
C TYR A 63 -21.36 -6.28 4.44
N GLU A 64 -21.48 -5.01 4.83
CA GLU A 64 -20.51 -3.97 4.51
C GLU A 64 -19.13 -4.27 5.11
N LEU A 65 -19.08 -4.64 6.39
CA LEU A 65 -17.84 -5.03 7.08
C LEU A 65 -17.20 -6.24 6.40
N ASN A 66 -17.97 -7.28 6.09
CA ASN A 66 -17.45 -8.46 5.43
C ASN A 66 -16.88 -8.13 4.04
N ALA A 67 -17.58 -7.32 3.24
CA ALA A 67 -17.11 -6.87 1.94
C ALA A 67 -15.81 -6.04 2.05
N ALA A 68 -15.74 -5.12 3.01
CA ALA A 68 -14.55 -4.31 3.24
C ALA A 68 -13.36 -5.15 3.72
N GLN A 69 -13.60 -6.15 4.58
CA GLN A 69 -12.59 -7.10 5.05
C GLN A 69 -12.06 -7.98 3.90
N LEU A 70 -12.93 -8.52 3.05
CA LEU A 70 -12.53 -9.30 1.88
C LEU A 70 -11.67 -8.47 0.91
N ARG A 71 -12.07 -7.21 0.66
CA ARG A 71 -11.27 -6.26 -0.13
C ARG A 71 -9.90 -6.03 0.52
N TYR A 72 -9.85 -5.82 1.83
CA TYR A 72 -8.59 -5.61 2.55
C TYR A 72 -7.66 -6.82 2.41
N GLN A 73 -8.17 -8.05 2.58
CA GLN A 73 -7.39 -9.27 2.39
C GLN A 73 -6.86 -9.40 0.96
N PHE A 74 -7.68 -9.10 -0.04
CA PHE A 74 -7.26 -9.11 -1.44
C PHE A 74 -6.11 -8.12 -1.69
N LEU A 75 -6.24 -6.89 -1.20
CA LEU A 75 -5.22 -5.86 -1.38
C LEU A 75 -3.90 -6.24 -0.69
N LEU A 76 -3.96 -6.84 0.50
CA LEU A 76 -2.77 -7.33 1.19
C LEU A 76 -2.06 -8.45 0.42
N ARG A 77 -2.81 -9.40 -0.16
CA ARG A 77 -2.22 -10.46 -1.00
C ARG A 77 -1.56 -9.88 -2.25
N LYS A 78 -2.23 -8.93 -2.91
CA LYS A 78 -1.68 -8.21 -4.06
C LYS A 78 -0.42 -7.42 -3.70
N PHE A 79 -0.38 -6.82 -2.51
CA PHE A 79 0.78 -6.05 -2.06
C PHE A 79 1.98 -6.96 -1.84
N LYS A 80 1.80 -8.08 -1.14
CA LYS A 80 2.85 -9.09 -0.94
C LYS A 80 3.40 -9.62 -2.27
N SER A 81 2.54 -9.97 -3.22
CA SER A 81 2.97 -10.47 -4.54
C SER A 81 3.75 -9.46 -5.39
N GLN A 82 3.72 -8.17 -5.03
CA GLN A 82 4.46 -7.12 -5.72
C GLN A 82 5.72 -6.67 -4.96
N GLU A 83 5.91 -7.14 -3.71
CA GLU A 83 7.15 -6.94 -2.94
C GLU A 83 8.20 -8.00 -3.27
N ASP A 84 7.77 -9.24 -3.57
CA ASP A 84 8.60 -10.33 -4.09
C ASP A 84 9.10 -10.04 -5.54
#